data_AF-A0A2D7HZU1-F1
#
_entry.id   AF-A0A2D7HZU1-F1
#
_cell.length_a   1.000
_cell.length_b   1.000
_cell.length_c   1.000
_cell.angle_alpha   90.00
_cell.angle_beta   90.00
_cell.angle_gamma   90.00
#
_symmetry.space_group_name_H-M   'P 1'
#
loop_
_entity.id
_entity.type
_entity.pdbx_description
1 polymer ?
#
loop_
_entity_poly.entity_id
_entity_poly.type
_entity_poly.pdbx_seq_one_letter_code
_entity_poly.pdbx_strand_id
1 'polypeptide(L)'
;MKIRRAELLVSCPKASVFPEGERPEVAFLGRSNVGKSSLLNALVQRKQLAHTSSTPGKTRMIHFFEVDTEKDAFTLVDLPGYGWARVSKKERGSWQHLVESYLENRPQLCAAILLQDVRRDFSEDETLLLDWLAQRDVDALVVFTKADKLKTMQRKKRIALLRKQLGDRTTPTLVTSSQKRLGLEEVWRAIRERGRSED
;
A
#
# COMPACT_ATOMS: atom_id res chain seq x y z
N MET A 1 -19.02 1.08 -0.06
CA MET A 1 -18.73 1.71 1.25
C MET A 1 -18.87 3.23 1.14
N LYS A 2 -19.51 3.90 2.11
CA LYS A 2 -19.68 5.36 2.11
C LYS A 2 -18.59 6.03 2.95
N ILE A 3 -17.75 6.83 2.29
CA ILE A 3 -16.73 7.66 2.95
C ILE A 3 -17.41 8.93 3.46
N ARG A 4 -17.26 9.24 4.75
CA ARG A 4 -17.75 10.48 5.37
C ARG A 4 -16.68 11.57 5.32
N ARG A 5 -15.45 11.22 5.69
CA ARG A 5 -14.30 12.14 5.74
C ARG A 5 -13.03 11.41 5.30
N ALA A 6 -12.11 12.12 4.65
CA ALA A 6 -10.82 11.58 4.26
C ALA A 6 -9.78 12.69 4.10
N GLU A 7 -8.90 12.89 5.07
CA GLU A 7 -8.01 14.06 5.15
C GLU A 7 -6.57 13.67 5.42
N LEU A 8 -5.63 14.48 4.93
CA LEU A 8 -4.23 14.35 5.28
C LEU A 8 -4.06 14.83 6.72
N LEU A 9 -3.69 13.93 7.62
CA LEU A 9 -3.40 14.25 9.00
C LEU A 9 -2.01 14.89 9.11
N VAL A 10 -0.98 14.19 8.64
CA VAL A 10 0.41 14.65 8.71
C VAL A 10 1.28 13.98 7.66
N SER A 11 2.34 14.69 7.25
CA SER A 11 3.42 14.15 6.42
C SER A 11 4.71 14.10 7.23
N CYS A 12 5.26 12.91 7.42
CA CYS A 12 6.35 12.65 8.35
C CYS A 12 7.66 12.36 7.59
N PRO A 13 8.66 13.24 7.67
CA PRO A 13 9.99 12.99 7.10
C PRO A 13 10.88 12.09 7.98
N LYS A 14 10.48 11.83 9.24
CA LYS A 14 11.22 11.02 10.22
C LYS A 14 10.26 10.35 11.21
N ALA A 15 10.70 9.26 11.84
CA ALA A 15 9.86 8.48 12.77
C ALA A 15 9.41 9.27 14.02
N SER A 16 10.23 10.20 14.51
CA SER A 16 9.94 10.99 15.72
C SER A 16 8.76 11.96 15.59
N VAL A 17 8.15 12.08 14.42
CA VAL A 17 6.98 12.95 14.18
C VAL A 17 5.79 12.15 13.66
N PHE A 18 5.81 10.82 13.80
CA PHE A 18 4.61 10.03 13.56
C PHE A 18 3.51 10.46 14.53
N PRO A 19 2.26 10.59 14.05
CA PRO A 19 1.17 11.04 14.91
C PRO A 19 0.91 10.00 15.99
N GLU A 20 0.50 10.43 17.17
CA GLU A 20 -0.09 9.53 18.16
C GLU A 20 -1.55 9.24 17.79
N GLY A 21 -2.07 8.09 18.22
CA GLY A 21 -3.47 7.73 17.96
C GLY A 21 -3.76 6.25 18.19
N GLU A 22 -5.04 5.90 18.16
CA GLU A 22 -5.53 4.54 18.43
C GLU A 22 -6.23 3.92 17.22
N ARG A 23 -6.37 4.67 16.12
CA ARG A 23 -7.06 4.18 14.93
C ARG A 23 -6.25 3.06 14.28
N PRO A 24 -6.88 1.98 13.81
CA PRO A 24 -6.20 0.94 13.03
C PRO A 24 -5.58 1.54 11.76
N GLU A 25 -4.34 1.17 11.51
CA GLU A 25 -3.52 1.66 10.41
C GLU A 25 -3.30 0.61 9.33
N VAL A 26 -3.54 1.00 8.08
CA VAL A 26 -3.22 0.19 6.91
C VAL A 26 -2.17 0.88 6.06
N ALA A 27 -1.00 0.26 5.96
CA ALA A 27 0.13 0.76 5.20
C ALA A 27 0.02 0.38 3.73
N PHE A 28 0.35 1.31 2.83
CA PHE A 28 0.42 1.09 1.40
C PHE A 28 1.87 1.15 0.96
N LEU A 29 2.37 0.03 0.44
CA LEU A 29 3.72 -0.17 -0.05
C LEU A 29 3.70 -0.40 -1.56
N GLY A 30 4.79 -0.10 -2.23
CA GLY A 30 4.96 -0.49 -3.62
C GLY A 30 5.98 0.38 -4.35
N ARG A 31 6.45 -0.09 -5.50
CA ARG A 31 7.40 0.66 -6.32
C ARG A 31 6.87 2.03 -6.73
N SER A 32 7.79 2.95 -6.97
CA SER A 32 7.47 4.22 -7.63
C SER A 32 6.65 3.97 -8.92
N ASN A 33 5.61 4.76 -9.13
CA ASN A 33 4.67 4.66 -10.26
C ASN A 33 3.87 3.34 -10.36
N VAL A 34 3.80 2.52 -9.31
CA VAL A 34 2.97 1.30 -9.30
C VAL A 34 1.46 1.60 -9.30
N GLY A 35 1.06 2.83 -8.92
CA GLY A 35 -0.35 3.26 -8.85
C GLY A 35 -0.87 3.48 -7.42
N LYS A 36 0.02 3.57 -6.42
CA LYS A 36 -0.32 3.77 -5.00
C LYS A 36 -1.20 4.99 -4.73
N SER A 37 -0.76 6.18 -5.10
CA SER A 37 -1.55 7.41 -4.92
C SER A 37 -2.88 7.35 -5.71
N SER A 38 -2.87 6.73 -6.89
CA SER A 38 -4.10 6.52 -7.68
C SER A 38 -5.09 5.57 -6.99
N LEU A 39 -4.60 4.52 -6.32
CA LEU A 39 -5.45 3.60 -5.56
C LEU A 39 -6.00 4.29 -4.31
N LEU A 40 -5.15 4.98 -3.53
CA LEU A 40 -5.58 5.76 -2.36
C LEU A 40 -6.70 6.75 -2.71
N ASN A 41 -6.48 7.59 -3.74
CA ASN A 41 -7.48 8.53 -4.22
C ASN A 41 -8.79 7.84 -4.67
N ALA A 42 -8.68 6.67 -5.32
CA ALA A 42 -9.84 5.91 -5.77
C ALA A 42 -10.65 5.32 -4.59
N LEU A 43 -9.96 4.83 -3.54
CA LEU A 43 -10.56 4.28 -2.33
C LEU A 43 -11.31 5.35 -1.54
N VAL A 44 -10.71 6.53 -1.34
CA VAL A 44 -11.33 7.63 -0.58
C VAL A 44 -12.27 8.51 -1.41
N GLN A 45 -12.43 8.22 -2.70
CA GLN A 45 -13.25 8.98 -3.64
C GLN A 45 -12.88 10.48 -3.73
N ARG A 46 -11.60 10.83 -3.51
CA ARG A 46 -11.08 12.19 -3.64
C ARG A 46 -9.98 12.23 -4.70
N LYS A 47 -10.02 13.24 -5.57
CA LYS A 47 -9.08 13.33 -6.72
C LYS A 47 -7.65 13.72 -6.34
N GLN A 48 -7.44 14.37 -5.19
CA GLN A 48 -6.16 15.00 -4.84
C GLN A 48 -5.78 14.82 -3.37
N LEU A 49 -6.26 13.76 -2.70
CA LEU A 49 -5.87 13.51 -1.31
C LEU A 49 -4.40 13.06 -1.24
N ALA A 50 -4.05 12.04 -2.02
CA ALA A 50 -2.68 11.62 -2.22
C ALA A 50 -2.13 12.23 -3.51
N HIS A 51 -1.04 12.98 -3.42
CA HIS A 51 -0.42 13.61 -4.58
C HIS A 51 0.07 12.54 -5.59
N THR A 52 -0.53 12.53 -6.78
CA THR A 52 -0.07 11.70 -7.91
C THR A 52 1.03 12.44 -8.65
N SER A 53 2.28 12.36 -8.21
CA SER A 53 3.41 12.87 -9.01
C SER A 53 3.86 11.82 -10.02
N SER A 54 3.93 12.19 -11.31
CA SER A 54 4.52 11.37 -12.37
C SER A 54 6.05 11.36 -12.32
N THR A 55 6.66 12.29 -11.59
CA THR A 55 8.11 12.36 -11.39
C THR A 55 8.49 11.41 -10.23
N PRO A 56 9.25 10.34 -10.49
CA PRO A 56 9.91 9.63 -9.42
C PRO A 56 10.82 10.63 -8.70
N GLY A 57 10.51 10.99 -7.47
CA GLY A 57 11.50 11.56 -6.53
C GLY A 57 10.89 12.13 -5.25
N LYS A 58 9.59 12.43 -5.29
CA LYS A 58 9.04 13.48 -4.43
C LYS A 58 8.47 13.01 -3.10
N THR A 59 8.00 11.77 -2.99
CA THR A 59 7.46 11.25 -1.73
C THR A 59 8.58 10.58 -0.94
N ARG A 60 9.32 11.40 -0.18
CA ARG A 60 10.33 10.96 0.81
C ARG A 60 9.77 10.82 2.22
N MET A 61 8.50 11.15 2.38
CA MET A 61 7.78 11.19 3.65
C MET A 61 6.76 10.06 3.69
N ILE A 62 6.41 9.65 4.89
CA ILE A 62 5.22 8.85 5.14
C ILE A 62 4.04 9.80 5.29
N HIS A 63 2.93 9.54 4.62
CA HIS A 63 1.73 10.36 4.74
C HIS A 63 0.63 9.59 5.45
N PHE A 64 0.07 10.18 6.49
CA PHE A 64 -1.02 9.62 7.26
C PHE A 64 -2.33 10.27 6.82
N PHE A 65 -3.29 9.47 6.39
CA PHE A 65 -4.61 9.93 5.98
C PHE A 65 -5.68 9.37 6.91
N GLU A 66 -6.34 10.23 7.68
CA GLU A 66 -7.51 9.82 8.46
C GLU A 66 -8.70 9.63 7.53
N VAL A 67 -9.36 8.48 7.65
CA VAL A 67 -10.55 8.14 6.85
C VAL A 67 -11.66 7.68 7.77
N ASP A 68 -12.73 8.46 7.78
CA ASP A 68 -13.97 8.11 8.48
C ASP A 68 -14.98 7.57 7.46
N THR A 69 -15.50 6.40 7.77
CA THR A 69 -16.59 5.79 7.02
C THR A 69 -17.89 5.91 7.82
N GLU A 70 -18.97 5.34 7.32
CA GLU A 70 -20.22 5.27 8.08
C GLU A 70 -20.13 4.43 9.36
N LYS A 71 -19.24 3.43 9.40
CA LYS A 71 -19.22 2.40 10.46
C LYS A 71 -17.86 2.22 11.14
N ASP A 72 -16.79 2.72 10.54
CA ASP A 72 -15.42 2.43 10.92
C ASP A 72 -14.54 3.67 10.66
N ALA A 73 -13.47 3.83 11.43
CA ALA A 73 -12.46 4.87 11.27
C ALA A 73 -11.08 4.23 11.13
N PHE A 74 -10.33 4.62 10.11
CA PHE A 74 -9.00 4.08 9.81
C PHE A 74 -8.00 5.20 9.57
N THR A 75 -6.73 4.86 9.66
CA THR A 75 -5.65 5.68 9.12
C THR A 75 -5.01 4.93 7.95
N LEU A 76 -5.13 5.46 6.73
CA LEU A 76 -4.41 4.93 5.58
C LEU A 76 -3.03 5.57 5.54
N VAL A 77 -1.98 4.75 5.52
CA VAL A 77 -0.60 5.22 5.60
C VAL A 77 0.10 5.00 4.27
N ASP A 78 0.43 6.09 3.58
CA ASP A 78 1.13 6.06 2.30
C ASP A 78 2.64 6.03 2.53
N LEU A 79 3.23 4.84 2.41
CA LEU A 79 4.68 4.68 2.54
C LEU A 79 5.38 5.14 1.26
N PRO A 80 6.56 5.76 1.37
CA PRO A 80 7.33 6.19 0.21
C PRO A 80 7.69 4.99 -0.66
N GLY A 81 7.56 5.10 -1.99
CA GLY A 81 7.79 3.96 -2.87
C GLY A 81 9.28 3.60 -3.04
N TYR A 82 9.58 2.30 -3.15
CA TYR A 82 10.94 1.80 -3.41
C TYR A 82 11.25 1.68 -4.93
N GLY A 83 12.48 1.28 -5.26
CA GLY A 83 12.91 1.08 -6.65
C GLY A 83 13.60 2.28 -7.30
N TRP A 84 14.34 3.05 -6.52
CA TRP A 84 15.09 4.22 -7.00
C TRP A 84 16.40 3.83 -7.69
N ALA A 85 16.35 3.56 -9.00
CA ALA A 85 17.56 3.37 -9.81
C ALA A 85 18.53 4.58 -9.79
N ARG A 86 18.10 5.75 -9.29
CA ARG A 86 18.86 7.02 -9.34
C ARG A 86 19.09 7.72 -8.00
N VAL A 87 18.82 7.05 -6.87
CA VAL A 87 18.96 7.66 -5.53
C VAL A 87 20.26 7.20 -4.87
N SER A 88 20.91 8.12 -4.15
CA SER A 88 22.20 7.85 -3.50
C SER A 88 22.08 6.74 -2.44
N LYS A 89 23.18 6.04 -2.14
CA LYS A 89 23.21 5.01 -1.07
C LYS A 89 22.70 5.54 0.27
N LYS A 90 23.06 6.79 0.61
CA LYS A 90 22.63 7.47 1.84
C LYS A 90 21.11 7.68 1.90
N GLU A 91 20.52 8.15 0.80
CA GLU A 91 19.07 8.36 0.72
C GLU A 91 18.30 7.04 0.73
N ARG A 92 18.84 5.96 0.14
CA ARG A 92 18.24 4.62 0.26
C ARG A 92 18.24 4.14 1.71
N GLY A 93 19.34 4.32 2.44
CA GLY A 93 19.42 3.95 3.86
C GLY A 93 18.46 4.74 4.74
N SER A 94 18.34 6.06 4.53
CA SER A 94 17.38 6.90 5.27
C SER A 94 15.93 6.48 5.00
N TRP A 95 15.60 6.17 3.74
CA TRP A 95 14.28 5.66 3.34
C TRP A 95 13.99 4.29 3.97
N GLN A 96 14.95 3.36 3.89
CA GLN A 96 14.84 2.03 4.49
C GLN A 96 14.57 2.16 5.98
N HIS A 97 15.38 2.96 6.69
CA HIS A 97 15.23 3.18 8.11
C HIS A 97 13.86 3.78 8.47
N LEU A 98 13.34 4.74 7.70
CA LEU A 98 12.02 5.33 7.97
C LEU A 98 10.88 4.32 7.81
N VAL A 99 10.93 3.51 6.74
CA VAL A 99 9.91 2.50 6.44
C VAL A 99 9.98 1.34 7.43
N GLU A 100 11.19 0.84 7.71
CA GLU A 100 11.42 -0.21 8.71
C GLU A 100 10.97 0.27 10.10
N SER A 101 11.34 1.49 10.51
CA SER A 101 10.92 2.06 11.80
C SER A 101 9.39 2.08 11.94
N TYR A 102 8.68 2.41 10.87
CA TYR A 102 7.22 2.39 10.86
C TYR A 102 6.66 0.96 10.92
N LEU A 103 7.14 0.06 10.07
CA LEU A 103 6.61 -1.30 9.98
C LEU A 103 6.93 -2.13 11.23
N GLU A 104 8.01 -1.84 11.95
CA GLU A 104 8.41 -2.58 13.16
C GLU A 104 7.80 -2.02 14.45
N ASN A 105 7.67 -0.70 14.57
CA ASN A 105 7.40 -0.06 15.87
C ASN A 105 6.00 0.56 15.96
N ARG A 106 5.11 0.29 15.00
CA ARG A 106 3.78 0.89 14.95
C ARG A 106 2.71 -0.08 15.46
N PRO A 107 2.28 0.01 16.72
CA PRO A 107 1.27 -0.90 17.28
C PRO A 107 -0.10 -0.78 16.61
N GLN A 108 -0.40 0.36 15.99
CA GLN A 108 -1.64 0.59 15.25
C GLN A 108 -1.67 -0.16 13.91
N LEU A 109 -0.53 -0.60 13.38
CA LEU A 109 -0.43 -1.22 12.06
C LEU A 109 -1.12 -2.58 12.08
N CYS A 110 -2.26 -2.69 11.40
CA CYS A 110 -3.00 -3.94 11.28
C CYS A 110 -2.72 -4.66 9.95
N ALA A 111 -2.26 -3.94 8.92
CA ALA A 111 -2.06 -4.53 7.60
C ALA A 111 -1.06 -3.77 6.74
N ALA A 112 -0.29 -4.52 5.94
CA ALA A 112 0.58 -3.99 4.89
C ALA A 112 0.07 -4.38 3.50
N ILE A 113 -0.41 -3.41 2.72
CA ILE A 113 -0.85 -3.61 1.35
C ILE A 113 0.31 -3.36 0.38
N LEU A 114 0.85 -4.43 -0.20
CA LEU A 114 1.87 -4.36 -1.23
C LEU A 114 1.26 -4.25 -2.63
N LEU A 115 1.49 -3.13 -3.31
CA LEU A 115 1.02 -2.94 -4.68
C LEU A 115 2.01 -3.52 -5.68
N GLN A 116 1.49 -4.32 -6.60
CA GLN A 116 2.23 -4.92 -7.71
C GLN A 116 1.59 -4.57 -9.05
N ASP A 117 2.33 -3.95 -9.97
CA ASP A 117 1.83 -3.65 -11.32
C ASP A 117 1.66 -4.97 -12.07
N VAL A 118 0.43 -5.28 -12.50
CA VAL A 118 0.12 -6.58 -13.12
C VAL A 118 0.99 -6.89 -14.35
N ARG A 119 1.59 -5.88 -14.99
CA ARG A 119 2.37 -6.02 -16.22
C ARG A 119 3.80 -6.49 -16.02
N ARG A 120 4.32 -6.52 -14.78
CA ARG A 120 5.72 -6.86 -14.48
C ARG A 120 5.82 -7.93 -13.40
N ASP A 121 6.91 -8.67 -13.40
CA ASP A 121 7.17 -9.70 -12.40
C ASP A 121 7.53 -9.04 -11.06
N PHE A 122 7.46 -9.82 -9.98
CA PHE A 122 8.00 -9.39 -8.70
C PHE A 122 9.51 -9.13 -8.84
N SER A 123 9.98 -8.02 -8.29
CA SER A 123 11.41 -7.78 -8.14
C SER A 123 11.95 -8.45 -6.88
N GLU A 124 13.27 -8.56 -6.79
CA GLU A 124 13.96 -9.00 -5.58
C GLU A 124 13.55 -8.16 -4.35
N ASP A 125 13.52 -6.82 -4.49
CA ASP A 125 13.04 -5.91 -3.42
C ASP A 125 11.64 -6.28 -2.90
N GLU A 126 10.75 -6.76 -3.76
CA GLU A 126 9.38 -7.12 -3.37
C GLU A 126 9.33 -8.47 -2.66
N THR A 127 10.16 -9.39 -3.14
CA THR A 127 10.29 -10.72 -2.55
C THR A 127 10.86 -10.59 -1.14
N LEU A 128 11.95 -9.81 -0.99
CA LEU A 128 12.56 -9.51 0.30
C LEU A 128 11.59 -8.79 1.25
N LEU A 129 10.81 -7.83 0.76
CA LEU A 129 9.81 -7.14 1.58
C LEU A 129 8.71 -8.08 2.06
N LEU A 130 8.21 -8.98 1.20
CA LEU A 130 7.21 -9.96 1.60
C LEU A 130 7.74 -10.92 2.66
N ASP A 131 8.99 -11.38 2.51
CA ASP A 131 9.64 -12.25 3.49
C ASP A 131 9.85 -11.53 4.82
N TRP A 132 10.26 -10.27 4.76
CA TRP A 132 10.46 -9.44 5.94
C TRP A 132 9.15 -9.22 6.72
N LEU A 133 8.04 -8.97 6.01
CA LEU A 133 6.71 -8.81 6.62
C LEU A 133 6.25 -10.11 7.27
N ALA A 134 6.44 -11.25 6.59
CA ALA A 134 6.09 -12.57 7.12
C ALA A 134 6.90 -12.94 8.36
N GLN A 135 8.19 -12.62 8.41
CA GLN A 135 9.05 -12.87 9.58
C GLN A 135 8.66 -12.06 10.82
N ARG A 136 7.82 -11.03 10.67
CA ARG A 136 7.36 -10.14 11.74
C ARG A 136 5.86 -10.26 12.00
N ASP A 137 5.23 -11.30 11.46
CA ASP A 137 3.79 -11.55 11.57
C ASP A 137 2.92 -10.36 11.16
N VAL A 138 3.41 -9.51 10.24
CA VAL A 138 2.63 -8.40 9.68
C VAL A 138 1.70 -8.96 8.60
N ASP A 139 0.38 -8.80 8.78
CA ASP A 139 -0.61 -9.25 7.78
C ASP A 139 -0.42 -8.49 6.47
N ALA A 140 0.12 -9.19 5.48
CA ALA A 140 0.39 -8.67 4.16
C ALA A 140 -0.75 -9.01 3.17
N LEU A 141 -1.12 -8.03 2.36
CA LEU A 141 -2.05 -8.19 1.24
C LEU A 141 -1.41 -7.69 -0.05
N VAL A 142 -1.34 -8.54 -1.07
CA VAL A 142 -0.86 -8.11 -2.39
C VAL A 142 -2.02 -7.61 -3.24
N VAL A 143 -1.88 -6.40 -3.79
CA VAL A 143 -2.87 -5.82 -4.72
C VAL A 143 -2.25 -5.65 -6.10
N PHE A 144 -2.72 -6.44 -7.07
CA PHE A 144 -2.35 -6.30 -8.47
C PHE A 144 -3.02 -5.08 -9.09
N THR A 145 -2.25 -4.03 -9.39
CA THR A 145 -2.75 -2.76 -9.93
C THR A 145 -2.75 -2.75 -11.46
N LYS A 146 -3.41 -1.73 -12.03
CA LYS A 146 -3.45 -1.44 -13.49
C LYS A 146 -4.01 -2.60 -14.32
N ALA A 147 -4.97 -3.34 -13.75
CA ALA A 147 -5.66 -4.45 -14.42
C ALA A 147 -6.36 -4.06 -15.74
N ASP A 148 -6.62 -2.77 -15.96
CA ASP A 148 -7.17 -2.21 -17.20
C ASP A 148 -6.18 -2.23 -18.38
N LYS A 149 -4.88 -2.40 -18.12
CA LYS A 149 -3.86 -2.43 -19.17
C LYS A 149 -3.73 -3.77 -19.88
N LEU A 150 -4.46 -4.79 -19.43
CA LEU A 150 -4.45 -6.13 -20.02
C LEU A 150 -5.88 -6.54 -20.41
N LYS A 151 -6.02 -7.22 -21.55
CA LYS A 151 -7.29 -7.85 -21.94
C LYS A 151 -7.65 -8.98 -20.97
N THR A 152 -8.93 -9.32 -20.85
CA THR A 152 -9.44 -10.30 -19.85
C THR A 152 -8.65 -11.61 -19.79
N MET A 153 -8.39 -12.25 -20.95
CA MET A 153 -7.65 -13.52 -20.99
C MET A 153 -6.17 -13.36 -20.63
N GLN A 154 -5.52 -12.28 -21.09
CA GLN A 154 -4.14 -11.96 -20.74
C GLN A 154 -4.02 -11.69 -19.24
N ARG A 155 -4.96 -10.93 -18.68
CA ARG A 155 -5.04 -10.63 -17.25
C ARG A 155 -5.15 -11.91 -16.42
N LYS A 156 -6.04 -12.84 -16.78
CA LYS A 156 -6.20 -14.13 -16.06
C LYS A 156 -4.90 -14.93 -16.05
N LYS A 157 -4.25 -15.09 -17.21
CA LYS A 157 -2.95 -15.79 -17.32
C LYS A 157 -1.86 -15.09 -16.50
N ARG A 158 -1.82 -13.76 -16.56
CA ARG A 158 -0.82 -12.95 -15.87
C ARG A 158 -0.94 -13.02 -14.35
N ILE A 159 -2.16 -12.92 -13.82
CA ILE A 159 -2.41 -13.07 -12.37
C ILE A 159 -2.03 -14.47 -11.89
N ALA A 160 -2.35 -15.52 -12.67
CA ALA A 160 -1.96 -16.88 -12.32
C ALA A 160 -0.43 -17.03 -12.24
N LEU A 161 0.32 -16.43 -13.16
CA LEU A 161 1.79 -16.42 -13.12
C LEU A 161 2.32 -15.65 -11.89
N LEU A 162 1.78 -14.47 -11.60
CA LEU A 162 2.19 -13.68 -10.44
C LEU A 162 1.90 -14.39 -9.11
N ARG A 163 0.76 -15.08 -9.00
CA ARG A 163 0.45 -15.91 -7.82
C ARG A 163 1.46 -17.04 -7.65
N LYS A 164 1.90 -17.68 -8.74
CA LYS A 164 2.96 -18.69 -8.67
C LYS A 164 4.30 -18.12 -8.18
N GLN A 165 4.61 -16.86 -8.50
CA GLN A 165 5.83 -16.18 -8.03
C GLN A 165 5.81 -15.89 -6.53
N LEU A 166 4.64 -15.88 -5.88
CA LEU A 166 4.55 -15.79 -4.42
C LEU A 166 5.06 -17.08 -3.73
N GLY A 167 5.21 -18.19 -4.47
CA GLY A 167 5.69 -19.45 -3.95
C GLY A 167 4.75 -20.00 -2.89
N ASP A 168 5.33 -20.45 -1.77
CA ASP A 168 4.59 -21.04 -0.65
C ASP A 168 3.97 -20.00 0.29
N ARG A 169 4.13 -18.70 0.00
CA ARG A 169 3.52 -17.63 0.80
C ARG A 169 2.00 -17.73 0.69
N THR A 170 1.31 -17.73 1.83
CA THR A 170 -0.16 -17.72 1.93
C THR A 170 -0.76 -16.32 1.74
N THR A 171 0.07 -15.35 1.33
CA THR A 171 -0.31 -13.93 1.18
C THR A 171 -1.52 -13.78 0.26
N PRO A 172 -2.66 -13.26 0.76
CA PRO A 172 -3.84 -13.03 -0.05
C PRO A 172 -3.57 -12.06 -1.21
N THR A 173 -4.31 -12.23 -2.31
CA THR A 173 -4.14 -11.38 -3.50
C THR A 173 -5.46 -10.82 -4.01
N LEU A 174 -5.48 -9.52 -4.31
CA LEU A 174 -6.59 -8.83 -4.96
C LEU A 174 -6.15 -8.19 -6.27
N VAL A 175 -7.12 -7.81 -7.11
CA VAL A 175 -6.88 -7.23 -8.44
C VAL A 175 -7.65 -5.93 -8.55
N THR A 176 -6.98 -4.85 -8.95
CA THR A 176 -7.58 -3.52 -9.02
C THR A 176 -7.25 -2.76 -10.30
N SER A 177 -8.13 -1.81 -10.63
CA SER A 177 -7.84 -0.71 -11.54
C SER A 177 -8.46 0.55 -10.99
N SER A 178 -7.63 1.52 -10.59
CA SER A 178 -8.12 2.85 -10.18
C SER A 178 -8.86 3.56 -11.31
N GLN A 179 -8.41 3.36 -12.57
CA GLN A 179 -9.02 3.98 -13.75
C GLN A 179 -10.42 3.42 -14.06
N LYS A 180 -10.60 2.11 -13.90
CA LYS A 180 -11.88 1.42 -14.14
C LYS A 180 -12.70 1.19 -12.87
N ARG A 181 -12.22 1.67 -11.72
CA ARG A 181 -12.79 1.44 -10.38
C ARG A 181 -13.05 -0.04 -10.07
N LEU A 182 -12.24 -0.92 -10.65
CA LEU A 182 -12.32 -2.37 -10.44
C LEU A 182 -11.63 -2.75 -9.13
N GLY A 183 -12.24 -3.66 -8.35
CA GLY A 183 -11.61 -4.27 -7.18
C GLY A 183 -11.56 -3.40 -5.92
N LEU A 184 -12.14 -2.19 -5.98
CA LEU A 184 -12.05 -1.22 -4.88
C LEU A 184 -12.88 -1.64 -3.66
N GLU A 185 -14.00 -2.32 -3.87
CA GLU A 185 -14.87 -2.78 -2.79
C GLU A 185 -14.22 -3.95 -2.03
N GLU A 186 -13.54 -4.83 -2.76
CA GLU A 186 -12.81 -5.96 -2.21
C GLU A 186 -11.60 -5.49 -1.40
N VAL A 187 -10.88 -4.47 -1.89
CA VAL A 187 -9.79 -3.85 -1.09
C VAL A 187 -10.34 -3.23 0.18
N TRP A 188 -11.46 -2.50 0.10
CA TRP A 188 -12.07 -1.93 1.31
C TRP A 188 -12.58 -2.99 2.28
N ARG A 189 -13.13 -4.10 1.77
CA ARG A 189 -13.53 -5.24 2.61
C ARG A 189 -12.33 -5.80 3.35
N ALA A 190 -11.23 -6.06 2.65
CA ALA A 190 -9.99 -6.58 3.23
C ALA A 190 -9.37 -5.62 4.26
N ILE A 191 -9.45 -4.31 4.05
CA ILE A 191 -9.03 -3.29 5.03
C ILE A 191 -9.86 -3.38 6.31
N ARG A 192 -11.19 -3.47 6.18
CA ARG A 192 -12.09 -3.51 7.33
C ARG A 192 -11.94 -4.79 8.15
N GLU A 193 -11.79 -5.92 7.47
CA GLU A 193 -11.58 -7.22 8.14
C GLU A 193 -10.30 -7.20 8.98
N ARG A 194 -9.22 -6.56 8.50
CA ARG A 194 -7.94 -6.49 9.22
C ARG A 194 -7.91 -5.43 10.31
N GLY A 195 -8.59 -4.30 10.11
CA GLY A 195 -8.63 -3.23 11.11
C GLY A 195 -9.68 -3.43 12.20
N ARG A 196 -10.44 -4.53 12.15
CA ARG A 196 -11.28 -4.98 13.26
C ARG A 196 -10.49 -6.04 13.99
N SER A 197 -9.80 -5.65 15.06
CA SER A 197 -9.24 -6.59 16.02
C SER A 197 -10.35 -7.56 16.43
N GLU A 198 -10.11 -8.87 16.32
CA GLU A 198 -10.93 -9.85 17.04
C GLU A 198 -10.61 -9.67 18.53
N ASP A 199 -11.55 -9.09 19.27
CA ASP A 199 -11.66 -9.31 20.72
C ASP A 199 -12.12 -10.75 21.00
#